data_AF-A0A412Z0F4-F1
#
_entry.id   AF-A0A412Z0F4-F1
#
_cell.length_a   1.000
_cell.length_b   1.000
_cell.length_c   1.000
_cell.angle_alpha   90.00
_cell.angle_beta   90.00
_cell.angle_gamma   90.00
#
_symmetry.space_group_name_H-M   'P 1'
#
loop_
_entity.id
_entity.type
_entity.pdbx_description
1 polymer ?
#
loop_
_entity_poly.entity_id
_entity_poly.type
_entity_poly.pdbx_seq_one_letter_code
_entity_poly.pdbx_strand_id
1 'polypeptide(L)'
;MKALVIYDDTGRIWTIMYGEEQVPQGLQCIWVDIPDGARLDHIDVTNAGNPQPVFAYLPESDIGRLQEQVVSLGDQLTEAQLALTEQYESNLALAEEVTNTQLALTEIYEGMEV
;
A
#
# COMPACT_ATOMS: atom_id res chain seq x y z
N MET A 1 -7.67 10.65 -18.20
CA MET A 1 -7.31 11.27 -19.52
C MET A 1 -8.39 10.94 -20.52
N LYS A 2 -8.85 11.89 -21.35
CA LYS A 2 -9.92 11.68 -22.33
C LYS A 2 -9.39 10.96 -23.58
N ALA A 3 -10.02 9.85 -23.96
CA ALA A 3 -9.65 9.03 -25.10
C ALA A 3 -10.86 8.77 -26.02
N LEU A 4 -10.62 8.68 -27.32
CA LEU A 4 -11.62 8.26 -28.30
C LEU A 4 -11.49 6.75 -28.51
N VAL A 5 -12.57 6.02 -28.28
CA VAL A 5 -12.59 4.55 -28.35
C VAL A 5 -13.46 4.14 -29.52
N ILE A 6 -12.90 3.33 -30.43
CA ILE A 6 -13.62 2.70 -31.53
C ILE A 6 -13.89 1.25 -31.16
N TYR A 7 -15.15 0.83 -31.27
CA TYR A 7 -15.62 -0.50 -30.89
C TYR A 7 -16.61 -1.05 -31.93
N ASP A 8 -16.92 -2.35 -31.85
CA ASP A 8 -17.92 -3.00 -32.69
C ASP A 8 -19.25 -3.27 -31.96
N ASP A 9 -20.23 -3.83 -32.68
CA ASP A 9 -21.55 -4.17 -32.15
C ASP A 9 -21.53 -5.20 -31.01
N THR A 10 -20.38 -5.84 -30.74
CA THR A 10 -20.19 -6.77 -29.61
C THR A 10 -19.56 -6.09 -28.39
N GLY A 11 -19.22 -4.80 -28.50
CA GLY A 11 -18.52 -4.07 -27.45
C GLY A 11 -17.01 -4.25 -27.46
N ARG A 12 -16.47 -4.98 -28.45
CA ARG A 12 -15.03 -5.23 -28.54
C ARG A 12 -14.34 -3.98 -29.05
N ILE A 13 -13.27 -3.59 -28.37
CA ILE A 13 -12.48 -2.42 -28.71
C ILE A 13 -11.51 -2.77 -29.84
N TRP A 14 -11.53 -1.95 -30.89
CA TRP A 14 -10.60 -2.03 -32.01
C TRP A 14 -9.41 -1.10 -31.82
N THR A 15 -9.67 0.13 -31.40
CA THR A 15 -8.66 1.19 -31.28
C THR A 15 -9.01 2.16 -30.15
N ILE A 16 -7.99 2.63 -29.45
CA ILE A 16 -8.07 3.72 -28.45
C ILE A 16 -7.09 4.81 -28.91
N MET A 17 -7.59 6.04 -29.06
CA MET A 17 -6.80 7.20 -29.49
C MET A 17 -6.80 8.27 -28.39
N TYR A 18 -5.62 8.80 -28.08
CA TYR A 18 -5.43 9.84 -27.06
C TYR A 18 -5.12 11.18 -27.73
N GLY A 19 -5.72 12.26 -27.24
CA GLY A 19 -5.48 13.62 -27.75
C GLY A 19 -6.16 13.94 -29.09
N GLU A 20 -7.07 13.09 -29.56
CA GLU A 20 -7.93 13.40 -30.69
C GLU A 20 -9.00 14.43 -30.30
N GLU A 21 -9.43 15.23 -31.26
CA GLU A 21 -10.53 16.19 -31.11
C GLU A 21 -11.68 15.93 -32.09
N GLN A 22 -11.42 15.12 -33.13
CA GLN A 22 -12.40 14.85 -34.19
C GLN A 22 -12.89 13.41 -34.14
N VAL A 23 -14.19 13.27 -34.41
CA VAL A 23 -14.86 11.97 -34.40
C VAL A 23 -14.86 11.41 -35.83
N PRO A 24 -14.30 10.19 -36.06
CA PRO A 24 -14.37 9.52 -37.34
C PRO A 24 -15.83 9.33 -37.77
N GLN A 25 -16.14 9.62 -39.04
CA GLN A 25 -17.47 9.38 -39.57
C GLN A 25 -17.62 7.94 -40.05
N GLY A 26 -18.78 7.33 -39.79
CA GLY A 26 -19.12 5.98 -40.23
C GLY A 26 -18.59 4.85 -39.35
N LEU A 27 -17.95 5.15 -38.22
CA LEU A 27 -17.49 4.17 -37.23
C LEU A 27 -18.20 4.40 -35.89
N GLN A 28 -18.45 3.32 -35.15
CA GLN A 28 -18.94 3.42 -33.77
C GLN A 28 -17.80 3.85 -32.86
N CYS A 29 -18.02 4.94 -32.13
CA CYS A 29 -17.02 5.46 -31.20
C CYS A 29 -17.65 6.22 -30.03
N ILE A 30 -16.93 6.25 -28.91
CA ILE A 30 -17.33 6.93 -27.68
C ILE A 30 -16.12 7.63 -27.05
N TRP A 31 -16.37 8.78 -26.43
CA TRP A 31 -15.37 9.45 -25.60
C TRP A 31 -15.38 8.84 -24.20
N VAL A 32 -14.22 8.40 -23.74
CA VAL A 32 -14.04 7.76 -22.44
C VAL A 32 -12.95 8.48 -21.67
N ASP A 33 -13.26 8.88 -20.44
CA ASP A 33 -12.24 9.30 -19.48
C ASP A 33 -11.71 8.06 -18.77
N ILE A 34 -10.49 7.65 -19.11
CA ILE A 34 -9.84 6.50 -18.48
C ILE A 34 -9.24 6.98 -17.14
N PRO A 35 -9.66 6.41 -15.99
CA PRO A 35 -9.11 6.73 -14.69
C PRO A 35 -7.70 6.12 -14.52
N ASP A 36 -6.88 6.75 -13.68
CA ASP A 36 -5.50 6.31 -13.46
C ASP A 36 -5.47 4.89 -12.86
N GLY A 37 -4.59 4.03 -13.37
CA GLY A 37 -4.47 2.63 -12.95
C GLY A 37 -5.53 1.69 -13.55
N ALA A 38 -6.53 2.21 -14.27
CA ALA A 38 -7.51 1.40 -14.97
C ALA A 38 -7.12 1.18 -16.44
N ARG A 39 -7.43 0.00 -16.96
CA ARG A 39 -7.39 -0.33 -18.38
C ARG A 39 -8.82 -0.46 -18.88
N LEU A 40 -9.15 0.19 -19.99
CA LEU A 40 -10.43 -0.03 -20.65
C LEU A 40 -10.44 -1.45 -21.25
N ASP A 41 -11.44 -2.26 -20.87
CA ASP A 41 -11.53 -3.67 -21.24
C ASP A 41 -12.45 -3.89 -22.44
N HIS A 42 -13.70 -3.43 -22.33
CA HIS A 42 -14.69 -3.45 -23.40
C HIS A 42 -15.71 -2.32 -23.23
N ILE A 43 -16.57 -2.13 -24.22
CA ILE A 43 -17.74 -1.25 -24.14
C ILE A 43 -18.96 -2.12 -23.94
N ASP A 44 -19.70 -1.93 -22.85
CA ASP A 44 -21.00 -2.56 -22.68
C ASP A 44 -22.01 -1.92 -23.63
N VAL A 45 -22.42 -2.70 -24.63
CA VAL A 45 -23.38 -2.33 -25.67
C VAL A 45 -24.76 -2.96 -25.45
N THR A 46 -25.02 -3.53 -24.27
CA THR A 46 -26.33 -4.12 -23.91
C THR A 46 -27.47 -3.11 -24.10
N ASN A 47 -27.18 -1.82 -23.92
CA ASN A 47 -28.05 -0.72 -24.32
C ASN A 47 -27.40 0.08 -25.46
N ALA A 48 -27.78 -0.22 -26.71
CA ALA A 48 -27.24 0.44 -27.90
C ALA A 48 -27.41 1.98 -27.92
N GLY A 49 -28.40 2.52 -27.19
CA GLY A 49 -28.60 3.97 -27.07
C GLY A 49 -27.72 4.63 -26.00
N ASN A 50 -27.09 3.84 -25.12
CA ASN A 50 -26.23 4.32 -24.05
C ASN A 50 -25.10 3.32 -23.76
N PRO A 51 -24.12 3.19 -24.68
CA PRO A 51 -22.97 2.33 -24.47
C PRO A 51 -22.11 2.83 -23.29
N GLN A 52 -21.64 1.91 -22.45
CA GLN A 52 -20.89 2.25 -21.23
C GLN A 52 -19.48 1.64 -21.24
N PRO A 53 -18.42 2.41 -20.93
CA PRO A 53 -17.08 1.85 -20.82
C PRO A 53 -16.95 0.96 -19.59
N VAL A 54 -16.45 -0.27 -19.77
CA VAL A 54 -16.13 -1.20 -18.69
C VAL A 54 -14.62 -1.25 -18.51
N PHE A 55 -14.17 -0.95 -17.29
CA PHE A 55 -12.76 -0.91 -16.95
C PHE A 55 -12.34 -2.17 -16.20
N ALA A 56 -11.17 -2.70 -16.56
CA ALA A 56 -10.44 -3.67 -15.78
C ALA A 56 -9.31 -2.96 -15.04
N TYR A 57 -9.19 -3.22 -13.75
CA TYR A 57 -8.03 -2.80 -12.98
C TYR A 57 -7.00 -3.91 -13.04
N LEU A 58 -5.76 -3.56 -13.39
CA LEU A 58 -4.66 -4.50 -13.20
C LEU A 58 -4.60 -4.82 -11.71
N PRO A 59 -4.53 -6.11 -11.29
CA PRO A 59 -4.17 -6.42 -9.92
C PRO A 59 -2.88 -5.68 -9.59
N GLU A 60 -2.72 -5.18 -8.35
CA GLU A 60 -1.48 -4.54 -7.91
C GLU A 60 -0.30 -5.37 -8.41
N SER A 61 0.55 -4.74 -9.23
CA SER A 61 1.73 -5.39 -9.76
C SER A 61 2.47 -6.03 -8.60
N ASP A 62 3.00 -7.25 -8.77
CA ASP A 62 3.75 -7.94 -7.71
C ASP A 62 4.85 -7.03 -7.11
N ILE A 63 5.37 -6.11 -7.92
CA ILE A 63 6.32 -5.07 -7.50
C ILE A 63 5.71 -4.07 -6.49
N GLY A 64 4.47 -3.62 -6.69
CA GLY A 64 3.77 -2.72 -5.76
C GLY A 64 3.52 -3.38 -4.41
N ARG A 65 3.03 -4.63 -4.43
CA ARG A 65 2.84 -5.42 -3.19
C ARG A 65 4.16 -5.65 -2.46
N LEU A 66 5.24 -5.93 -3.19
CA LEU A 66 6.57 -6.06 -2.60
C LEU A 66 7.07 -4.75 -2.00
N GLN A 67 6.84 -3.60 -2.66
CA GLN A 67 7.20 -2.30 -2.11
C GLN A 67 6.47 -2.01 -0.79
N GLU A 68 5.16 -2.27 -0.74
CA GLU A 68 4.38 -2.11 0.49
C GLU A 68 4.85 -3.04 1.61
N GLN A 69 5.15 -4.30 1.28
CA GLN A 69 5.71 -5.25 2.24
C GLN A 69 7.06 -4.78 2.78
N VAL A 70 7.95 -4.26 1.91
CA VAL A 70 9.26 -3.73 2.34
C VAL A 70 9.10 -2.53 3.27
N VAL A 71 8.17 -1.62 2.98
CA VAL A 71 7.87 -0.48 3.87
C VAL A 71 7.35 -0.98 5.22
N SER A 72 6.37 -1.88 5.21
CA SER A 72 5.79 -2.43 6.44
C SER A 72 6.82 -3.20 7.29
N LEU A 73 7.71 -3.96 6.67
CA LEU A 73 8.81 -4.64 7.36
C LEU A 73 9.80 -3.63 7.95
N GLY A 74 10.08 -2.53 7.25
CA GLY A 74 10.91 -1.44 7.76
C GLY A 74 10.35 -0.84 9.04
N ASP A 75 9.06 -0.53 9.06
CA ASP A 75 8.38 0.04 10.23
C ASP A 75 8.41 -0.93 11.42
N GLN A 76 8.10 -2.21 11.21
CA GLN A 76 8.17 -3.24 12.25
C GLN A 76 9.58 -3.41 12.81
N LEU A 77 10.61 -3.32 11.96
CA LEU A 77 12.00 -3.41 12.39
C LEU A 77 12.38 -2.22 13.28
N THR A 78 11.96 -1.01 12.91
CA THR A 78 12.19 0.19 13.72
C THR A 78 11.49 0.10 15.07
N GLU A 79 10.23 -0.34 15.10
CA GLU A 79 9.47 -0.53 16.34
C GLU A 79 10.15 -1.57 17.27
N ALA A 80 10.57 -2.71 16.72
CA ALA A 80 11.27 -3.74 17.48
C ALA A 80 12.62 -3.25 18.05
N GLN A 81 13.36 -2.44 17.29
CA GLN A 81 14.61 -1.84 17.76
C GLN A 81 14.40 -0.85 18.91
N LEU A 82 13.32 -0.05 18.85
CA LEU A 82 12.96 0.87 19.92
C LEU A 82 12.58 0.11 21.19
N ALA A 83 11.69 -0.88 21.09
CA ALA A 83 11.28 -1.71 22.21
C ALA A 83 12.46 -2.45 22.86
N LEU A 84 13.40 -2.95 22.04
CA LEU A 84 14.61 -3.60 22.55
C LEU A 84 15.50 -2.62 23.31
N THR A 85 15.60 -1.37 22.86
CA THR A 85 16.38 -0.31 23.52
C THR A 85 15.78 0.02 24.88
N GLU A 86 14.46 0.24 24.94
CA GLU A 86 13.73 0.47 26.20
C GLU A 86 13.91 -0.69 27.19
N GLN A 87 13.89 -1.93 26.70
CA GLN A 87 14.15 -3.11 27.52
C GLN A 87 15.57 -3.12 28.10
N TYR A 88 16.59 -2.76 27.30
CA TYR A 88 17.97 -2.67 27.79
C TYR A 88 18.13 -1.60 28.86
N GLU A 89 17.49 -0.44 28.69
CA GLU A 89 17.51 0.63 29.69
C GLU A 89 16.85 0.19 31.00
N SER A 90 15.69 -0.48 30.91
CA SER A 90 15.00 -1.03 32.09
C SER A 90 15.85 -2.08 32.82
N ASN A 91 16.51 -2.98 32.08
CA ASN A 91 17.39 -3.99 32.67
C ASN A 91 18.61 -3.37 33.36
N LEU A 92 19.18 -2.29 32.80
CA LEU A 92 20.29 -1.58 33.42
C LEU A 92 19.87 -0.92 34.74
N ALA A 93 18.73 -0.23 34.75
CA ALA A 93 18.19 0.38 35.96
C ALA A 93 17.90 -0.66 37.06
N LEU A 94 17.35 -1.82 36.68
CA LEU A 94 17.12 -2.92 37.61
C LEU A 94 18.44 -3.47 38.18
N ALA A 95 19.49 -3.59 37.36
CA ALA A 95 20.80 -4.05 37.82
C ALA A 95 21.42 -3.08 38.86
N GLU A 96 21.23 -1.77 38.67
CA GLU A 96 21.65 -0.76 39.66
C GLU A 96 20.86 -0.89 40.97
N GLU A 97 19.54 -1.08 40.90
CA GLU A 97 18.70 -1.28 42.09
C GLU A 97 19.09 -2.56 42.86
N VAL A 98 19.30 -3.67 42.15
CA VAL A 98 19.77 -4.92 42.75
C VAL A 98 21.12 -4.73 43.42
N THR A 99 22.04 -3.99 42.81
CA THR A 99 23.35 -3.70 43.42
C THR A 99 23.21 -2.86 44.69
N ASN A 100 22.39 -1.81 44.65
CA ASN A 100 22.14 -0.95 45.81
C ASN A 100 21.50 -1.73 46.97
N THR A 101 20.53 -2.60 46.67
CA THR A 101 19.88 -3.44 47.70
C THR A 101 20.83 -4.47 48.29
N GLN A 102 21.70 -5.09 47.48
CA GLN A 102 22.74 -6.00 47.97
C GLN A 102 23.75 -5.30 48.88
N LEU A 103 24.14 -4.07 48.56
CA LEU A 103 25.01 -3.27 49.41
C LEU A 103 24.35 -2.97 50.75
N ALA A 104 23.10 -2.48 50.73
CA ALA A 104 22.34 -2.19 51.94
C ALA A 104 22.14 -3.44 52.83
N LEU A 105 21.88 -4.60 52.21
CA LEU A 105 21.81 -5.88 52.94
C LEU A 105 23.13 -6.23 53.62
N THR A 106 24.26 -6.06 52.91
CA THR A 106 25.60 -6.30 53.47
C THR A 106 25.85 -5.42 54.68
N GLU A 107 25.56 -4.12 54.57
CA GLU A 107 25.71 -3.17 55.68
C GLU A 107 24.87 -3.56 56.91
N ILE A 108 23.65 -4.05 56.71
CA ILE A 108 22.80 -4.53 57.80
C ILE A 108 23.40 -5.77 58.47
N TYR A 109 23.87 -6.75 57.69
CA TYR A 109 24.46 -7.97 58.25
C TYR A 109 25.75 -7.68 59.02
N GLU A 110 26.62 -6.82 58.49
CA GLU A 110 27.85 -6.38 59.18
C GLU A 110 27.51 -5.60 60.47
N GLY A 111 26.46 -4.78 60.47
CA GLY A 111 26.01 -4.05 61.66
C GLY A 111 25.34 -4.91 62.74
N MET A 112 24.90 -6.12 62.39
CA MET A 112 24.28 -7.09 63.31
C MET A 112 25.29 -8.05 63.96
N GLU A 113 26.52 -8.15 63.45
CA GLU A 113 27.62 -8.84 64.14
C GLU A 113 28.01 -8.07 65.40
N VAL A 114 27.37 -8.40 66.52
CA VAL A 114 27.75 -8.03 67.90
C VAL A 114 28.00 -9.29 68.71
#